data_AF-A0A355G010-F1
#
_entry.id   AF-A0A355G010-F1
#
_cell.length_a   1.000
_cell.length_b   1.000
_cell.length_c   1.000
_cell.angle_alpha   90.00
_cell.angle_beta   90.00
_cell.angle_gamma   90.00
#
_symmetry.space_group_name_H-M   'P 1'
#
loop_
_entity.id
_entity.type
_entity.pdbx_description
1 polymer ?
#
loop_
_entity_poly.entity_id
_entity_poly.type
_entity_poly.pdbx_seq_one_letter_code
_entity_poly.pdbx_strand_id
1 'polypeptide(L)' 'GRKLDFIAQEMNREANTIGSKCQNVDITKRVLNIKAEVEKIREQIQNIE' A
#
# COMPACT_ATOMS: atom_id res chain seq x y z
N GLY A 1 -1.01 15.62 0.30
CA GLY A 1 0.35 16.17 0.45
C GLY A 1 1.18 15.63 -0.67
N ARG A 2 1.36 16.36 -1.79
CA ARG A 2 1.78 15.80 -3.10
C ARG A 2 2.95 14.79 -3.09
N LYS A 3 3.98 15.01 -2.27
CA LYS A 3 5.12 14.07 -2.14
C LYS A 3 4.74 12.78 -1.39
N LEU A 4 3.94 12.90 -0.34
CA LEU A 4 3.45 11.76 0.45
C LEU A 4 2.44 10.93 -0.37
N ASP A 5 1.60 11.58 -1.17
CA ASP A 5 0.69 10.87 -2.09
C ASP A 5 1.45 10.03 -3.12
N PHE A 6 2.54 10.57 -3.67
CA PHE A 6 3.41 9.82 -4.58
C PHE A 6 4.02 8.58 -3.89
N ILE A 7 4.52 8.74 -2.65
CA ILE A 7 5.08 7.61 -1.89
C ILE A 7 4.00 6.55 -1.61
N ALA A 8 2.81 6.96 -1.20
CA ALA A 8 1.71 6.03 -0.95
C ALA A 8 1.28 5.28 -2.22
N GLN A 9 1.31 5.94 -3.38
CA GLN A 9 1.08 5.29 -4.67
C GLN A 9 2.15 4.24 -4.99
N GLU A 10 3.43 4.57 -4.83
CA GLU A 10 4.52 3.63 -5.12
C GLU A 10 4.53 2.44 -4.13
N MET A 11 4.17 2.65 -2.86
CA MET A 11 3.98 1.56 -1.89
C MET A 11 2.87 0.58 -2.32
N ASN A 12 1.74 1.11 -2.80
CA ASN A 12 0.64 0.31 -3.34
C ASN A 12 1.08 -0.48 -4.59
N ARG A 13 1.89 0.14 -5.45
CA ARG A 13 2.44 -0.51 -6.64
C ARG A 13 3.32 -1.69 -6.27
N GLU A 14 4.22 -1.51 -5.31
CA GLU A 14 5.11 -2.58 -4.83
C GLU A 14 4.32 -3.73 -4.19
N ALA A 15 3.31 -3.43 -3.37
CA ALA A 15 2.44 -4.43 -2.76
C ALA A 15 1.71 -5.29 -3.83
N ASN A 16 1.29 -4.68 -4.94
CA ASN A 16 0.73 -5.41 -6.08
C ASN A 16 1.76 -6.32 -6.77
N THR A 17 2.99 -5.84 -6.96
CA THR A 17 4.07 -6.65 -7.53
C THR A 17 4.42 -7.85 -6.65
N ILE A 18 4.48 -7.68 -5.33
CA ILE A 18 4.68 -8.79 -4.39
C ILE A 18 3.51 -9.77 -4.48
N GLY A 19 2.27 -9.29 -4.42
CA GLY A 19 1.07 -10.13 -4.46
C GLY A 19 0.91 -10.94 -5.76
N SER A 20 1.31 -10.37 -6.90
CA SER A 20 1.23 -11.03 -8.21
C SER A 20 2.34 -12.05 -8.46
N LYS A 21 3.47 -11.94 -7.75
CA LYS A 21 4.63 -12.84 -7.90
C LYS A 21 4.72 -13.92 -6.83
N CYS A 22 3.85 -13.89 -5.82
CA CYS A 22 3.91 -14.83 -4.70
C CYS A 22 2.68 -15.74 -4.64
N GLN A 23 2.90 -17.05 -4.63
CA GLN A 23 1.85 -18.08 -4.52
C GLN A 23 1.63 -18.58 -3.08
N ASN A 24 2.31 -17.97 -2.10
CA ASN A 24 2.19 -18.36 -0.70
C ASN A 24 1.05 -17.58 -0.01
N VAL A 25 0.10 -18.30 0.58
CA VAL A 25 -1.08 -17.75 1.26
C VAL A 25 -0.74 -16.77 2.38
N ASP A 26 0.32 -17.03 3.16
CA ASP A 26 0.72 -16.15 4.25
C ASP A 26 1.32 -14.84 3.71
N ILE A 27 2.00 -14.90 2.57
CA ILE A 27 2.50 -13.70 1.89
C ILE A 27 1.32 -12.91 1.31
N THR A 28 0.32 -13.57 0.73
CA THR A 28 -0.92 -12.92 0.27
C THR A 28 -1.61 -12.17 1.41
N LYS A 29 -1.75 -12.78 2.60
CA LYS A 29 -2.31 -12.11 3.79
C LYS A 29 -1.51 -10.87 4.19
N ARG A 30 -0.17 -10.97 4.19
CA ARG A 30 0.71 -9.82 4.49
C ARG A 30 0.55 -8.71 3.45
N VAL A 31 0.43 -9.03 2.16
CA VAL A 31 0.16 -8.06 1.09
C VAL A 31 -1.16 -7.33 1.29
N LEU A 32 -2.22 -8.05 1.66
CA LEU A 32 -3.51 -7.44 1.96
C LEU A 32 -3.42 -6.47 3.14
N ASN A 33 -2.70 -6.83 4.20
CA ASN A 33 -2.45 -5.94 5.34
C ASN A 33 -1.65 -4.71 4.93
N ILE A 34 -0.61 -4.86 4.11
CA ILE A 34 0.17 -3.72 3.59
C ILE A 34 -0.75 -2.75 2.83
N LYS A 35 -1.58 -3.26 1.91
CA LYS A 35 -2.52 -2.43 1.15
C LYS A 35 -3.49 -1.66 2.05
N ALA A 36 -4.00 -2.32 3.10
CA ALA A 36 -4.88 -1.67 4.06
C ALA A 36 -4.18 -0.53 4.83
N GLU A 37 -2.94 -0.73 5.26
CA GLU A 37 -2.16 0.32 5.94
C GLU A 37 -1.79 1.46 5.00
N VAL A 38 -1.47 1.19 3.73
CA VAL A 38 -1.23 2.24 2.73
C VAL A 38 -2.48 3.09 2.50
N GLU A 39 -3.67 2.50 2.51
CA GLU A 39 -4.91 3.27 2.36
C GLU A 39 -5.16 4.19 3.56
N LYS A 40 -4.93 3.71 4.80
CA LYS A 40 -4.99 4.58 5.99
C LYS A 40 -4.01 5.74 5.91
N ILE A 41 -2.81 5.51 5.39
CA ILE A 41 -1.82 6.58 5.17
C ILE A 41 -2.35 7.61 4.16
N ARG A 42 -3.00 7.18 3.08
CA ARG A 42 -3.61 8.10 2.10
C ARG A 42 -4.73 8.94 2.70
N GLU A 43 -5.60 8.33 3.51
CA GLU A 43 -6.65 9.06 4.22
C GLU A 43 -6.04 10.13 5.16
N GLN A 44 -4.98 9.78 5.90
CA GLN A 44 -4.28 10.75 6.75
C GLN A 44 -3.65 11.89 5.96
N ILE A 45 -3.05 11.59 4.80
CA ILE A 45 -2.44 12.60 3.93
C ILE A 45 -3.50 13.59 3.42
N GLN A 46 -4.71 13.12 3.12
CA GLN A 46 -5.83 13.96 2.69
C GLN A 46 -6.40 14.80 3.83
N ASN A 47 -6.45 14.26 5.05
CA ASN A 47 -6.99 14.96 6.22
C ASN A 47 -6.10 16.09 6.76
N ILE A 48 -4.81 16.10 6.40
CA ILE A 48 -3.81 17.08 6.86
C ILE A 48 -3.52 18.15 5.79
N GLU A 49 -3.97 17.93 4.55
CA GLU A 49 -4.01 18.96 3.50
C GLU A 49 -5.19 19.93 3.69
#